data_AF-A0A6N9J263-F1
#
_entry.id   AF-A0A6N9J263-F1
#
_cell.length_a   1.000
_cell.length_b   1.000
_cell.length_c   1.000
_cell.angle_alpha   90.00
_cell.angle_beta   90.00
_cell.angle_gamma   90.00
#
_symmetry.space_group_name_H-M   'P 1'
#
loop_
_entity.id
_entity.type
_entity.pdbx_description
1 polymer ?
#
loop_
_entity_poly.entity_id
_entity_poly.type
_entity_poly.pdbx_seq_one_letter_code
_entity_poly.pdbx_strand_id
1 'polypeptide(L)'
;MAKTKSKRDDTHQCEKCLPAYCCNYFAFGIDEPEDRRDYESLLWKIAHENVSIYIYRQDWFIMIHNRCNFLMPDNKCAIYEHRPYMCREHSTESCEYTGDDYGFTEHFKSYDDLLIYIKENTNFRFKHGPTGVGPNCL
;
A
#
# COMPACT_ATOMS: atom_id res chain seq x y z
N MET A 1 -20.06 13.89 25.87
CA MET A 1 -18.94 14.86 25.84
C MET A 1 -18.33 14.81 24.45
N ALA A 2 -18.64 15.79 23.59
CA ALA A 2 -18.07 15.88 22.26
C ALA A 2 -16.59 16.23 22.41
N LYS A 3 -15.69 15.32 22.02
CA LYS A 3 -14.26 15.63 21.95
C LYS A 3 -14.08 16.67 20.85
N THR A 4 -13.72 17.89 21.25
CA THR A 4 -13.29 18.95 20.33
C THR A 4 -12.04 18.46 19.61
N LYS A 5 -12.20 17.90 18.40
CA LYS A 5 -11.08 17.63 17.50
C LYS A 5 -10.45 18.98 17.18
N SER A 6 -9.24 19.20 17.69
CA SER A 6 -8.40 20.32 17.28
C SER A 6 -8.39 20.40 15.75
N LYS A 7 -8.69 21.58 15.20
CA LYS A 7 -8.66 21.85 13.77
C LYS A 7 -7.18 21.85 13.37
N ARG A 8 -6.63 20.67 13.08
CA ARG A 8 -5.23 20.48 12.70
C ARG A 8 -5.08 20.99 11.26
N ASP A 9 -4.04 21.78 11.02
CA ASP A 9 -3.67 22.22 9.67
C ASP A 9 -2.94 21.07 8.96
N ASP A 10 -3.72 20.16 8.39
CA ASP A 10 -3.22 18.94 7.74
C ASP A 10 -2.35 19.25 6.51
N THR A 11 -2.47 20.46 5.94
CA THR A 11 -1.71 20.94 4.77
C THR A 11 -0.21 21.00 5.05
N HIS A 12 0.18 21.49 6.23
CA HIS A 12 1.58 21.74 6.56
C HIS A 12 2.38 20.45 6.84
N GLN A 13 1.70 19.34 7.17
CA GLN A 13 2.36 18.04 7.35
C GLN A 13 2.68 17.37 6.01
N CYS A 14 1.80 17.52 5.01
CA CYS A 14 2.02 16.99 3.67
C CYS A 14 3.23 17.65 2.97
N GLU A 15 3.45 18.95 3.16
CA GLU A 15 4.63 19.65 2.62
C GLU A 15 5.95 18.98 3.01
N LYS A 16 6.05 18.53 4.27
CA LYS A 16 7.25 17.91 4.84
C LYS A 16 7.34 16.40 4.61
N CYS A 17 6.23 15.79 4.22
CA CYS A 17 6.19 14.39 3.84
C CYS A 17 6.86 14.22 2.48
N LEU A 18 8.10 13.73 2.47
CA LEU A 18 8.81 13.35 1.24
C LEU A 18 8.75 11.83 1.11
N PRO A 19 8.20 11.25 0.03
CA PRO A 19 7.78 11.88 -1.23
C PRO A 19 6.27 12.22 -1.34
N ALA A 20 5.57 12.41 -0.22
CA ALA A 20 4.10 12.44 -0.10
C ALA A 20 3.46 11.05 -0.28
N TYR A 21 3.80 10.11 0.61
CA TYR A 21 3.45 8.69 0.54
C TYR A 21 2.00 8.43 0.10
N CYS A 22 1.01 8.96 0.83
CA CYS A 22 -0.41 8.75 0.55
C CYS A 22 -0.93 9.40 -0.76
N CYS A 23 -0.14 10.22 -1.45
CA CYS A 23 -0.43 10.74 -2.78
C CYS A 23 0.31 10.00 -3.91
N ASN A 24 1.12 8.98 -3.58
CA ASN A 24 1.89 8.20 -4.55
C ASN A 24 1.45 6.74 -4.67
N TYR A 25 0.36 6.36 -4.02
CA TYR A 25 -0.26 5.07 -4.25
C TYR A 25 -1.77 5.14 -4.01
N PHE A 26 -2.45 4.08 -4.44
CA PHE A 26 -3.75 3.70 -3.91
C PHE A 26 -3.75 2.19 -3.63
N ALA A 27 -4.55 1.77 -2.66
CA ALA A 27 -4.69 0.38 -2.30
C ALA A 27 -6.16 0.00 -2.17
N PHE A 28 -6.46 -1.27 -2.38
CA PHE A 28 -7.79 -1.83 -2.19
C PHE A 28 -7.69 -3.26 -1.67
N GLY A 29 -8.69 -3.64 -0.88
CA GLY A 29 -8.80 -4.99 -0.35
C GLY A 29 -9.02 -6.00 -1.47
N ILE A 30 -8.41 -7.17 -1.32
CA ILE A 30 -8.60 -8.33 -2.16
C ILE A 30 -8.97 -9.51 -1.26
N ASP A 31 -9.64 -10.50 -1.84
CA ASP A 31 -9.99 -11.72 -1.11
C ASP A 31 -8.73 -12.47 -0.70
N GLU A 32 -8.77 -13.09 0.49
CA GLU A 32 -7.72 -14.01 0.94
C GLU A 32 -7.64 -15.20 -0.01
N PRO A 33 -6.43 -15.56 -0.50
CA PRO A 33 -6.27 -16.70 -1.41
C PRO A 33 -6.56 -18.03 -0.69
N GLU A 34 -7.52 -18.80 -1.18
CA GLU A 34 -7.94 -20.07 -0.56
C GLU A 34 -7.28 -21.27 -1.23
N ASP A 35 -7.01 -21.17 -2.54
CA ASP A 35 -6.42 -22.26 -3.31
C ASP A 35 -5.18 -21.84 -4.12
N ARG A 36 -4.53 -22.83 -4.72
CA ARG A 36 -3.31 -22.62 -5.51
C ARG A 36 -3.51 -21.64 -6.68
N ARG A 37 -4.69 -21.65 -7.32
CA ARG A 37 -5.01 -20.77 -8.46
C ARG A 37 -5.14 -19.32 -8.00
N ASP A 38 -5.64 -19.10 -6.80
CA ASP A 38 -5.70 -17.75 -6.22
C ASP A 38 -4.30 -17.21 -6.00
N TYR A 39 -3.41 -18.02 -5.41
CA TYR A 39 -1.99 -17.65 -5.25
C TYR A 39 -1.28 -17.43 -6.60
N GLU A 40 -1.52 -18.27 -7.61
CA GLU A 40 -1.00 -18.05 -8.96
C GLU A 40 -1.55 -16.75 -9.57
N SER A 41 -2.79 -16.38 -9.28
CA SER A 41 -3.38 -15.12 -9.69
C SER A 41 -2.72 -13.93 -8.99
N LEU A 42 -2.36 -14.05 -7.71
CA LEU A 42 -1.60 -13.02 -6.99
C LEU A 42 -0.17 -12.87 -7.54
N LEU A 43 0.49 -14.01 -7.83
CA LEU A 43 1.80 -14.04 -8.49
C LEU A 43 1.75 -13.35 -9.86
N TRP A 44 0.67 -13.54 -10.63
CA TRP A 44 0.47 -12.81 -11.88
C TRP A 44 0.26 -11.31 -11.67
N LYS A 45 -0.54 -10.90 -10.67
CA LYS A 45 -0.76 -9.47 -10.35
C LYS A 45 0.54 -8.77 -9.96
N ILE A 46 1.31 -9.35 -9.03
CA ILE A 46 2.59 -8.78 -8.56
C ILE A 46 3.71 -8.90 -9.60
N ALA A 47 3.53 -9.62 -10.72
CA ALA A 47 4.54 -9.64 -11.79
C ALA A 47 4.59 -8.33 -12.60
N HIS A 48 3.67 -7.39 -12.36
CA HIS A 48 3.61 -6.10 -13.07
C HIS A 48 4.31 -5.00 -12.25
N GLU A 49 4.94 -4.05 -12.97
CA GLU A 49 5.61 -2.90 -12.36
C GLU A 49 4.68 -2.09 -11.45
N ASN A 50 5.24 -1.45 -10.42
CA ASN A 50 4.51 -0.59 -9.48
C ASN A 50 3.38 -1.30 -8.70
N VAL A 51 3.45 -2.63 -8.55
CA VAL A 51 2.50 -3.42 -7.75
C VAL A 51 3.21 -4.03 -6.54
N SER A 52 2.60 -3.87 -5.37
CA SER A 52 2.95 -4.63 -4.16
C SER A 52 1.69 -5.19 -3.50
N ILE A 53 1.84 -6.26 -2.73
CA ILE A 53 0.74 -6.88 -1.97
C ILE A 53 1.12 -6.86 -0.50
N TYR A 54 0.18 -6.57 0.37
CA TYR A 54 0.43 -6.58 1.82
C TYR A 54 -0.73 -7.21 2.58
N ILE A 55 -0.43 -7.70 3.77
CA ILE A 55 -1.40 -8.24 4.72
C ILE A 55 -1.45 -7.31 5.93
N TYR A 56 -2.65 -6.83 6.26
CA TYR A 56 -2.88 -5.99 7.42
C TYR A 56 -4.05 -6.57 8.22
N ARG A 57 -3.79 -6.97 9.47
CA ARG A 57 -4.80 -7.55 10.37
C ARG A 57 -5.60 -8.72 9.75
N GLN A 58 -4.89 -9.62 9.05
CA GLN A 58 -5.45 -10.78 8.32
C GLN A 58 -6.18 -10.44 7.01
N ASP A 59 -6.40 -9.15 6.71
CA ASP A 59 -6.96 -8.74 5.43
C ASP A 59 -5.85 -8.55 4.39
N TRP A 60 -6.13 -8.98 3.16
CA TRP A 60 -5.22 -8.85 2.03
C TRP A 60 -5.50 -7.59 1.22
N PHE A 61 -4.43 -6.93 0.77
CA PHE A 61 -4.52 -5.72 -0.02
C PHE A 61 -3.53 -5.76 -1.17
N ILE A 62 -3.94 -5.16 -2.28
CA ILE A 62 -3.04 -4.81 -3.38
C ILE A 62 -2.84 -3.30 -3.38
N MET A 63 -1.59 -2.89 -3.54
CA MET A 63 -1.16 -1.50 -3.60
C MET A 63 -0.53 -1.22 -4.96
N ILE A 64 -1.02 -0.16 -5.60
CA ILE A 64 -0.53 0.33 -6.88
C ILE A 64 0.20 1.64 -6.65
N HIS A 65 1.51 1.64 -6.88
CA HIS A 65 2.42 2.77 -6.69
C HIS A 65 2.36 3.72 -7.87
N ASN A 66 1.30 4.54 -7.90
CA ASN A 66 1.09 5.54 -8.94
C ASN A 66 0.87 6.92 -8.34
N ARG A 67 1.63 7.88 -8.88
CA ARG A 67 1.57 9.29 -8.48
C ARG A 67 0.21 9.91 -8.82
N CYS A 68 -0.39 10.58 -7.84
CA CYS A 68 -1.61 11.37 -8.05
C CYS A 68 -1.34 12.56 -8.99
N ASN A 69 -2.23 12.74 -9.97
CA ASN A 69 -2.14 13.83 -10.95
C ASN A 69 -2.29 15.23 -10.33
N PHE A 70 -2.90 15.33 -9.15
CA PHE A 70 -3.10 16.59 -8.43
C PHE A 70 -2.01 16.88 -7.39
N LEU A 71 -0.99 16.02 -7.27
CA LEU A 71 0.16 16.28 -6.40
C LEU A 71 1.05 17.34 -7.06
N MET A 72 1.29 18.44 -6.37
CA MET A 72 2.13 19.56 -6.83
C MET A 72 3.59 19.35 -6.41
N PRO A 73 4.56 20.09 -7.00
CA PRO A 73 5.98 19.98 -6.65
C PRO A 73 6.33 20.32 -5.20
N ASP A 74 5.46 21.04 -4.49
CA ASP A 74 5.57 21.38 -3.08
C ASP A 74 4.86 20.37 -2.15
N ASN A 75 4.52 19.18 -2.67
CA ASN A 75 3.78 18.11 -1.99
C ASN A 75 2.37 18.48 -1.54
N LYS A 76 1.79 19.56 -2.10
CA LYS A 76 0.39 19.94 -1.85
C LYS A 76 -0.54 19.33 -2.87
N CYS A 77 -1.80 19.18 -2.46
CA CYS A 77 -2.88 18.79 -3.36
C CYS A 77 -3.45 20.03 -4.06
N ALA A 78 -3.42 20.05 -5.40
CA ALA A 78 -3.99 21.14 -6.21
C ALA A 78 -5.52 21.31 -6.02
N ILE A 79 -6.21 20.26 -5.58
CA ILE A 79 -7.66 20.24 -5.37
C ILE A 79 -8.04 20.05 -3.90
N TYR A 80 -7.23 20.55 -2.97
CA TYR A 80 -7.36 20.27 -1.53
C TYR A 80 -8.80 20.41 -0.98
N GLU A 81 -9.50 21.49 -1.33
CA GLU A 81 -10.88 21.77 -0.92
C GLU A 81 -11.93 20.85 -1.59
N HIS A 82 -11.61 20.29 -2.76
CA HIS A 82 -12.48 19.44 -3.57
C HIS A 82 -12.07 17.97 -3.56
N ARG A 83 -11.17 17.58 -2.65
CA ARG A 83 -10.66 16.21 -2.52
C ARG A 83 -11.79 15.18 -2.41
N PRO A 84 -11.67 13.99 -3.02
CA PRO A 84 -12.66 12.93 -2.85
C PRO A 84 -12.74 12.46 -1.40
N TYR A 85 -13.83 11.79 -1.04
CA TYR A 85 -14.11 11.39 0.35
C TYR A 85 -12.96 10.58 0.98
N MET A 86 -12.38 9.62 0.25
CA MET A 86 -11.22 8.83 0.71
C MET A 86 -10.05 9.71 1.15
N CYS A 87 -9.73 10.76 0.39
CA CYS A 87 -8.66 11.69 0.74
C CYS A 87 -9.03 12.60 1.93
N ARG A 88 -10.33 12.87 2.15
CA ARG A 88 -10.81 13.68 3.28
C ARG A 88 -10.90 12.87 4.58
N GLU A 89 -11.13 11.57 4.48
CA GLU A 89 -11.19 10.66 5.63
C GLU A 89 -9.81 10.21 6.10
N HIS A 90 -8.77 10.41 5.27
CA HIS A 90 -7.40 10.14 5.64
C HIS A 90 -6.98 10.97 6.88
N SER A 91 -6.69 10.28 7.98
CA SER A 91 -6.31 10.90 9.25
C SER A 91 -4.80 11.09 9.36
N THR A 92 -4.39 12.17 10.01
CA THR A 92 -2.98 12.40 10.38
C THR A 92 -2.52 11.49 11.54
N GLU A 93 -3.45 10.89 12.27
CA GLU A 93 -3.16 9.96 13.38
C GLU A 93 -2.70 8.58 12.91
N SER A 94 -3.09 8.19 11.68
CA SER A 94 -2.69 6.93 11.02
C SER A 94 -1.78 7.21 9.81
N CYS A 95 -1.12 8.37 9.79
CA CYS A 95 -0.31 8.80 8.66
C CYS A 95 1.00 8.01 8.62
N GLU A 96 1.32 7.41 7.48
CA GLU A 96 2.56 6.68 7.22
C GLU A 96 3.83 7.52 7.49
N TYR A 97 3.72 8.86 7.44
CA TYR A 97 4.83 9.77 7.72
C TYR A 97 5.00 10.15 9.19
N THR A 98 3.93 10.16 10.00
CA THR A 98 3.97 10.66 11.39
C THR A 98 3.46 9.67 12.43
N GLY A 99 2.90 8.54 12.01
CA GLY A 99 2.37 7.49 12.87
C GLY A 99 3.40 6.41 13.13
N ASP A 100 3.45 5.92 14.37
CA ASP A 100 4.36 4.87 14.83
C ASP A 100 4.01 3.47 14.30
N ASP A 101 2.84 3.28 13.69
CA ASP A 101 2.29 1.96 13.35
C ASP A 101 1.57 1.97 11.98
N TYR A 102 2.34 2.01 10.89
CA TYR A 102 1.88 1.51 9.59
C TYR A 102 2.21 0.01 9.52
N GLY A 103 1.68 -0.75 10.49
CA GLY A 103 2.06 -2.12 10.82
C GLY A 103 1.50 -3.16 9.85
N PHE A 104 2.08 -3.25 8.66
CA PHE A 104 1.90 -4.43 7.81
C PHE A 104 2.39 -5.66 8.57
N THR A 105 1.59 -6.73 8.58
CA THR A 105 2.07 -8.03 9.05
C THR A 105 3.06 -8.60 8.03
N GLU A 106 2.73 -8.46 6.74
CA GLU A 106 3.58 -8.87 5.62
C GLU A 106 3.48 -7.84 4.50
N HIS A 107 4.58 -7.54 3.80
CA HIS A 107 4.60 -6.67 2.63
C HIS A 107 5.50 -7.27 1.54
N PHE A 108 4.86 -7.76 0.47
CA PHE A 108 5.51 -8.35 -0.70
C PHE A 108 5.76 -7.27 -1.74
N LYS A 109 7.03 -6.95 -2.00
CA LYS A 109 7.45 -5.96 -3.00
C LYS A 109 7.91 -6.60 -4.30
N SER A 110 8.14 -7.91 -4.31
CA SER A 110 8.57 -8.67 -5.47
C SER A 110 7.78 -9.96 -5.66
N TYR A 111 7.84 -10.52 -6.87
CA TYR A 111 7.34 -11.85 -7.17
C TYR A 111 7.99 -12.92 -6.28
N ASP A 112 9.29 -12.77 -6.03
CA ASP A 112 10.06 -13.72 -5.26
C ASP A 112 9.66 -13.70 -3.77
N ASP A 113 9.36 -12.52 -3.21
CA ASP A 113 8.88 -12.37 -1.83
C ASP A 113 7.58 -13.17 -1.63
N LEU A 114 6.62 -12.98 -2.54
CA LEU A 114 5.34 -13.69 -2.47
C LEU A 114 5.53 -15.19 -2.73
N LEU A 115 6.39 -15.58 -3.66
CA LEU A 115 6.68 -17.00 -3.93
C LEU A 115 7.29 -17.70 -2.71
N ILE A 116 8.21 -17.04 -2.01
CA ILE A 116 8.80 -17.56 -0.76
C ILE A 116 7.72 -17.72 0.30
N TYR A 117 6.92 -16.67 0.52
CA TYR A 117 5.80 -16.71 1.47
C TYR A 117 4.86 -17.89 1.19
N ILE A 118 4.47 -18.11 -0.07
CA ILE A 118 3.57 -19.22 -0.44
C ILE A 118 4.22 -20.57 -0.12
N LYS A 119 5.52 -20.73 -0.38
CA LYS A 119 6.24 -22.00 -0.11
C LYS A 119 6.39 -22.29 1.39
N GLU A 120 6.48 -21.25 2.22
CA GLU A 120 6.65 -21.38 3.67
C GLU A 120 5.31 -21.57 4.39
N ASN A 121 4.24 -20.97 3.87
CA ASN A 121 2.93 -20.95 4.54
C ASN A 121 1.91 -21.91 3.93
N THR A 122 2.20 -22.53 2.78
CA THR A 122 1.29 -23.47 2.12
C THR A 122 1.98 -24.78 1.74
N ASN A 123 1.20 -25.83 1.49
CA ASN A 123 1.71 -27.11 0.98
C ASN A 123 1.84 -27.13 -0.56
N PHE A 124 1.63 -26.00 -1.24
CA PHE A 124 1.66 -25.94 -2.70
C PHE A 124 3.10 -26.01 -3.23
N ARG A 125 3.35 -26.98 -4.11
CA ARG A 125 4.67 -27.19 -4.71
C ARG A 125 4.82 -26.42 -6.02
N PHE A 126 5.58 -25.33 -5.97
CA PHE A 126 6.11 -24.64 -7.15
C PHE A 126 7.44 -25.26 -7.56
N LYS A 127 7.57 -25.63 -8.84
CA LYS A 127 8.78 -26.33 -9.36
C LYS A 127 10.00 -25.41 -9.49
N HIS A 128 9.79 -24.11 -9.62
CA HIS A 128 10.86 -23.14 -9.83
C HIS A 128 11.27 -22.47 -8.51
N GLY A 129 12.53 -22.05 -8.45
CA GLY A 129 13.05 -21.19 -7.40
C GLY A 129 12.65 -19.72 -7.59
N PRO A 130 13.18 -18.83 -6.73
CA PRO A 130 13.19 -17.39 -6.97
C PRO A 130 13.76 -17.07 -8.36
N THR A 131 13.21 -16.05 -9.00
CA THR A 131 13.58 -15.62 -10.35
C THR A 131 14.83 -14.74 -10.35
N GLY A 132 15.14 -14.09 -9.22
CA GLY A 132 16.20 -13.09 -9.12
C GLY A 132 15.81 -11.71 -9.67
N VAL A 133 14.53 -11.52 -10.05
CA VAL A 133 14.00 -10.21 -10.45
C VAL A 133 13.84 -9.33 -9.20
N GLY A 134 14.32 -8.09 -9.27
CA GLY A 134 14.25 -7.15 -8.16
C GLY A 134 12.83 -6.72 -7.78
N PRO A 135 12.67 -5.98 -6.67
CA PRO A 135 11.37 -5.48 -6.22
C PRO A 135 10.76 -4.49 -7.22
N ASN A 136 9.43 -4.51 -7.32
CA ASN A 136 8.65 -3.63 -8.20
C ASN A 136 8.53 -2.19 -7.69
N CYS A 137 8.78 -2.00 -6.40
CA CYS A 137 8.67 -0.71 -5.71
C CYS A 137 9.82 -0.56 -4.72
N LEU A 138 10.27 0.68 -4.54
CA LEU A 138 11.35 1.05 -3.61
C LEU A 138 10.93 0.86 -2.13
#